data_AF-A0A8J6IQU5-F1
#
_entry.id   AF-A0A8J6IQU5-F1
#
_cell.length_a   1.000
_cell.length_b   1.000
_cell.length_c   1.000
_cell.angle_alpha   90.00
_cell.angle_beta   90.00
_cell.angle_gamma   90.00
#
_symmetry.space_group_name_H-M   'P 1'
#
loop_
_entity.id
_entity.type
_entity.pdbx_description
1 polymer ?
#
loop_
_entity_poly.entity_id
_entity_poly.type
_entity_poly.pdbx_seq_one_letter_code
_entity_poly.pdbx_strand_id
1 'polypeptide(L)'
;MTLTRMFPYPRAPHTLVLELDTPDAECAVLDLVRRFSRWHRVESRVVYGGRTELVLLLRPVKKHTGFERALDRSMGVSGATLYPPGTSIAS
;
A
#
# COMPACT_ATOMS: atom_id res chain seq x y z
N MET A 1 33.90 -12.63 3.45
CA MET A 1 33.12 -11.99 4.53
C MET A 1 32.54 -10.69 3.99
N THR A 2 31.30 -10.71 3.53
CA THR A 2 30.61 -9.52 3.01
C THR A 2 29.95 -8.82 4.19
N LEU A 3 30.50 -7.65 4.57
CA LEU A 3 29.90 -6.74 5.55
C LEU A 3 28.64 -6.11 4.95
N THR A 4 27.47 -6.73 5.15
CA THR A 4 26.17 -6.11 4.86
C THR A 4 25.88 -5.06 5.94
N ARG A 5 26.47 -3.87 5.83
CA ARG A 5 26.27 -2.78 6.80
C ARG A 5 24.94 -2.06 6.53
N MET A 6 23.93 -2.56 7.25
CA MET A 6 22.65 -2.01 7.72
C MET A 6 22.14 -0.66 7.17
N PHE A 7 20.87 -0.66 6.74
CA PHE A 7 19.96 0.45 7.08
C PHE A 7 18.97 -0.04 8.14
N PRO A 8 18.99 0.50 9.37
CA PRO A 8 17.86 0.34 10.28
C PRO A 8 16.70 1.14 9.67
N TYR A 9 15.76 0.50 8.99
CA TYR A 9 14.52 1.18 8.61
C TYR A 9 13.70 1.38 9.90
N PRO A 10 13.63 2.59 10.48
CA PRO A 10 13.19 2.76 11.86
C PRO A 10 11.67 2.96 11.98
N ARG A 11 10.88 2.42 11.03
CA ARG A 11 9.43 2.58 11.02
C ARG A 11 8.81 1.26 10.59
N ALA A 12 8.08 0.63 11.51
CA ALA A 12 7.25 -0.51 11.18
C ALA A 12 6.35 -0.16 9.96
N PRO A 13 6.05 -1.13 9.08
CA PRO A 13 5.27 -0.86 7.88
C PRO A 13 3.86 -0.39 8.25
N HIS A 14 3.32 0.51 7.44
CA HIS A 14 1.90 0.85 7.48
C HIS A 14 1.14 -0.19 6.66
N THR A 15 -0.10 -0.44 7.06
CA THR A 15 -0.97 -1.32 6.28
C THR A 15 -1.97 -0.47 5.52
N LEU A 16 -1.99 -0.61 4.20
CA LEU A 16 -2.94 0.02 3.31
C LEU A 16 -3.93 -1.04 2.85
N VAL A 17 -5.20 -0.85 3.16
CA VAL A 17 -6.31 -1.66 2.68
C VAL A 17 -7.00 -0.86 1.58
N LEU A 18 -7.20 -1.50 0.42
CA LEU A 18 -7.82 -0.90 -0.74
C LEU A 18 -8.96 -1.77 -1.23
N GLU A 19 -10.04 -1.12 -1.61
CA GLU A 19 -11.12 -1.70 -2.40
C GLU A 19 -11.05 -1.10 -3.80
N LEU A 20 -10.98 -1.97 -4.80
CA LEU A 20 -10.85 -1.61 -6.19
C LEU A 20 -12.06 -2.14 -6.97
N ASP A 21 -12.72 -1.29 -7.72
CA ASP A 21 -13.88 -1.67 -8.55
C ASP A 21 -13.47 -2.32 -9.88
N THR A 22 -12.19 -2.22 -10.26
CA THR A 22 -11.69 -2.77 -11.52
C THR A 22 -10.31 -3.40 -11.33
N PRO A 23 -9.98 -4.46 -12.09
CA PRO A 23 -8.65 -5.06 -12.05
C PRO A 23 -7.56 -4.13 -12.59
N ASP A 24 -7.88 -3.23 -13.52
CA ASP A 24 -6.92 -2.27 -14.09
C ASP A 24 -6.46 -1.22 -13.05
N ALA A 25 -7.30 -0.92 -12.06
CA ALA A 25 -6.95 -0.03 -10.96
C ALA A 25 -5.83 -0.60 -10.08
N GLU A 26 -5.69 -1.93 -9.99
CA GLU A 26 -4.63 -2.58 -9.21
C GLU A 26 -3.24 -2.19 -9.70
N CYS A 27 -3.02 -2.28 -11.02
CA CYS A 27 -1.74 -1.90 -11.63
C CYS A 27 -1.42 -0.42 -11.41
N ALA A 28 -2.41 0.45 -11.59
CA ALA A 28 -2.26 1.90 -11.38
C ALA A 28 -1.87 2.22 -9.93
N VAL A 29 -2.49 1.55 -8.96
CA VAL A 29 -2.18 1.75 -7.54
C VAL A 29 -0.81 1.18 -7.18
N LEU A 30 -0.42 0.01 -7.68
CA LEU A 30 0.92 -0.53 -7.43
C LEU A 30 2.02 0.38 -7.98
N ASP A 31 1.83 0.97 -9.16
CA ASP A 31 2.75 1.95 -9.73
C ASP A 31 2.76 3.28 -8.97
N LEU A 32 1.64 3.65 -8.34
CA LEU A 32 1.60 4.77 -7.41
C LEU A 32 2.42 4.44 -6.16
N VAL A 33 2.15 3.31 -5.50
CA VAL A 33 2.85 2.87 -4.27
C VAL A 33 4.36 2.84 -4.48
N ARG A 34 4.84 2.34 -5.62
CA ARG A 34 6.27 2.34 -5.99
C ARG A 34 6.92 3.72 -6.00
N ARG A 35 6.17 4.78 -6.37
CA ARG A 35 6.68 6.17 -6.39
C ARG A 35 6.83 6.76 -4.98
N PHE A 36 5.96 6.34 -4.05
CA PHE A 36 5.90 6.91 -2.69
C PHE A 36 6.59 6.02 -1.63
N SER A 37 6.82 4.75 -1.97
CA SER A 37 7.41 3.76 -1.08
C SER A 37 8.48 2.94 -1.77
N ARG A 38 9.72 3.05 -1.27
CA ARG A 38 10.85 2.22 -1.71
C ARG A 38 10.71 0.74 -1.32
N TRP A 39 9.84 0.46 -0.36
CA TRP A 39 9.56 -0.90 0.10
C TRP A 39 8.05 -1.07 0.23
N HIS A 40 7.50 -1.98 -0.56
CA HIS A 40 6.10 -2.38 -0.46
C HIS A 40 6.02 -3.90 -0.60
N ARG A 41 4.99 -4.49 0.00
CA ARG A 41 4.67 -5.91 -0.09
C ARG A 41 3.16 -6.08 -0.14
N VAL A 42 2.67 -6.87 -1.09
CA VAL A 42 1.28 -7.32 -1.09
C VAL A 42 1.16 -8.45 -0.06
N GLU A 43 0.35 -8.26 0.98
CA GLU A 43 0.06 -9.30 1.97
C GLU A 43 -1.15 -10.14 1.58
N SER A 44 -2.20 -9.49 1.06
CA SER A 44 -3.41 -10.17 0.60
C SER A 44 -3.95 -9.53 -0.66
N ARG A 45 -4.51 -10.36 -1.52
CA ARG A 45 -5.21 -9.99 -2.75
C ARG A 45 -6.40 -10.90 -2.90
N VAL A 46 -7.60 -10.36 -2.71
CA VAL A 46 -8.86 -11.09 -2.82
C VAL A 46 -9.66 -10.51 -3.98
N VAL A 47 -10.08 -11.34 -4.91
CA VAL A 47 -10.90 -10.92 -6.06
C VAL A 47 -12.27 -11.55 -5.92
N TYR A 48 -13.33 -10.74 -5.93
CA TYR A 48 -14.70 -11.22 -5.80
C TYR A 48 -15.68 -10.32 -6.58
N GLY A 49 -16.55 -10.93 -7.38
CA GLY A 49 -17.63 -10.21 -8.06
C GLY A 49 -17.21 -9.04 -8.97
N GLY A 50 -15.99 -9.09 -9.54
CA GLY A 50 -15.43 -8.00 -10.35
C GLY A 50 -14.69 -6.92 -9.55
N ARG A 51 -14.68 -7.02 -8.21
CA ARG A 51 -13.92 -6.16 -7.31
C ARG A 51 -12.64 -6.85 -6.83
N THR A 52 -11.66 -6.05 -6.45
CA THR A 52 -10.42 -6.52 -5.84
C THR A 52 -10.20 -5.80 -4.52
N GLU A 53 -10.06 -6.57 -3.45
CA GLU A 53 -9.55 -6.09 -2.18
C GLU A 53 -8.06 -6.38 -2.11
N LEU A 54 -7.27 -5.34 -1.81
CA LEU A 54 -5.83 -5.40 -1.79
C LEU A 54 -5.29 -4.91 -0.44
N VAL A 55 -4.54 -5.75 0.24
CA VAL A 55 -3.85 -5.41 1.50
C VAL A 55 -2.36 -5.31 1.22
N LEU A 56 -1.82 -4.12 1.42
CA LEU A 56 -0.44 -3.76 1.16
C LEU A 56 0.25 -3.32 2.45
N LEU A 57 1.46 -3.83 2.67
CA LEU A 57 2.40 -3.21 3.60
C LEU A 57 3.29 -2.25 2.83
N LEU A 58 3.41 -1.02 3.32
CA LEU A 58 4.28 -0.02 2.72
C LEU A 58 5.01 0.79 3.78
N ARG A 59 6.25 1.17 3.47
CA ARG A 59 7.05 2.10 4.29
C ARG A 59 7.08 3.45 3.60
N PRO A 60 6.30 4.44 4.06
CA PRO A 60 6.22 5.74 3.39
C PRO A 60 7.56 6.48 3.46
N VAL A 61 7.99 7.05 2.34
CA VAL A 61 9.30 7.73 2.20
C VAL A 61 9.17 9.27 2.29
N LYS A 62 7.94 9.81 2.19
CA LYS A 62 7.63 11.25 2.26
C LYS A 62 6.38 11.52 3.14
N LYS A 63 6.06 12.79 3.40
CA LYS A 63 4.80 13.21 4.08
C LYS A 63 3.58 12.58 3.39
N HIS A 64 2.72 11.96 4.20
CA HIS A 64 1.55 11.16 3.79
C HIS A 64 0.54 11.91 2.90
N THR A 65 0.45 13.24 3.05
CA THR A 65 -0.55 14.08 2.39
C THR A 65 -0.52 14.05 0.85
N GLY A 66 0.61 13.76 0.23
CA GLY A 66 0.71 13.63 -1.23
C GLY A 66 0.25 12.27 -1.77
N PHE A 67 0.37 11.23 -0.95
CA PHE A 67 0.02 9.86 -1.33
C PHE A 67 -1.48 9.61 -1.23
N GLU A 68 -2.10 10.02 -0.13
CA GLU A 68 -3.56 9.91 0.08
C GLU A 68 -4.33 10.67 -1.00
N ARG A 69 -3.93 11.92 -1.30
CA ARG A 69 -4.54 12.71 -2.39
C ARG A 69 -4.37 12.07 -3.77
N ALA A 70 -3.31 11.29 -3.98
CA ALA A 70 -3.08 10.62 -5.26
C ALA A 70 -3.87 9.31 -5.35
N LEU A 71 -4.08 8.61 -4.23
CA LEU A 71 -4.99 7.47 -4.13
C LEU A 71 -6.45 7.89 -4.37
N ASP A 72 -6.92 8.97 -3.74
CA ASP A 72 -8.27 9.51 -3.94
C ASP A 72 -8.56 9.89 -5.41
N ARG A 73 -7.52 10.26 -6.15
CA ARG A 73 -7.62 10.62 -7.58
C ARG A 73 -7.43 9.42 -8.52
N SER A 74 -7.05 8.26 -7.99
CA SER A 74 -6.87 7.06 -8.80
C SER A 74 -8.23 6.52 -9.20
N MET A 75 -8.49 6.45 -10.51
CA MET A 75 -9.73 5.86 -11.01
C MET A 75 -9.83 4.39 -10.58
N GLY A 76 -11.02 4.00 -10.12
CA GLY A 76 -11.31 2.62 -9.73
C GLY A 76 -10.91 2.23 -8.31
N VAL A 77 -10.50 3.18 -7.46
CA VAL A 77 -10.40 2.97 -6.00
C VAL A 77 -11.72 3.39 -5.36
N SER A 78 -12.44 2.44 -4.77
CA SER A 78 -13.73 2.65 -4.11
C SER A 78 -13.55 2.97 -2.62
N GLY A 79 -12.47 2.46 -2.04
CA GLY A 79 -12.11 2.68 -0.65
C GLY A 79 -10.60 2.53 -0.44
N ALA A 80 -10.02 3.39 0.39
CA ALA A 80 -8.62 3.34 0.78
C ALA A 80 -8.46 3.71 2.25
N THR A 81 -7.89 2.81 3.04
CA THR A 81 -7.61 3.07 4.46
C THR A 81 -6.15 2.75 4.77
N LEU A 82 -5.43 3.74 5.29
CA LEU A 82 -4.04 3.60 5.72
C LEU A 82 -3.98 3.49 7.25
N TYR A 83 -3.59 2.33 7.74
CA TYR A 83 -3.39 2.06 9.15
C TYR A 83 -1.94 2.32 9.58
N PRO A 84 -1.74 2.96 10.75
CA PRO A 84 -0.41 3.12 11.31
C PRO A 84 0.19 1.75 11.67
N PRO A 85 1.50 1.70 11.88
CA PRO A 85 2.16 0.44 12.21
C PRO A 85 1.67 -0.12 13.55
N GLY A 86 1.49 -1.43 13.62
CA GLY A 86 1.01 -2.11 14.83
C GLY A 86 -0.51 -2.12 15.01
N THR A 87 -1.27 -1.57 14.07
CA THR A 87 -2.72 -1.77 14.05
C THR A 87 -3.04 -3.23 13.69
N SER A 88 -3.72 -3.92 14.61
CA SER A 88 -4.31 -5.22 14.33
C SER A 88 -5.53 -5.02 13.42
N ILE A 89 -5.47 -5.56 12.21
CA ILE A 89 -6.60 -5.59 11.29
C ILE A 89 -7.18 -6.98 11.44
N ALA A 90 -8.27 -7.10 12.19
CA ALA A 90 -9.00 -8.35 12.29
C ALA A 90 -9.57 -8.66 10.89
N SER A 91 -9.05 -9.73 10.29
CA SER A 91 -9.59 -10.32 9.05
C SER A 91 -10.90 -11.04 9.34
#